data_AF-A0A919HVQ0-F1
#
_entry.id   AF-A0A919HVQ0-F1
#
_cell.length_a   1.000
_cell.length_b   1.000
_cell.length_c   1.000
_cell.angle_alpha   90.00
_cell.angle_beta   90.00
_cell.angle_gamma   90.00
#
_symmetry.space_group_name_H-M   'P 1'
#
loop_
_entity.id
_entity.type
_entity.pdbx_description
1 polymer ?
#
loop_
_entity_poly.entity_id
_entity_poly.type
_entity_poly.pdbx_seq_one_letter_code
_entity_poly.pdbx_strand_id
1 'polypeptide(L)'
;MVTADCLPLLIASRDGRYVCSVHAGWQGLVSGIVDNSLACFRQQGVALADLVIAVGPYIHPCCYEVSAGFYQQLLDQPGGDRVARHRQRLFHSRSGPVSDPLKAAARGSDNLWFDLRAFAEAIFAEAGVAPASVEWLGSCTYCTRSRWAPTGAGPIFRRRRAFSIRGSCAKPEAGSR
;
A
#
# COMPACT_ATOMS: atom_id res chain seq x y z
N MET A 1 -10.77 1.09 -8.89
CA MET A 1 -10.19 0.51 -7.66
C MET A 1 -10.88 1.13 -6.45
N VAL A 2 -11.20 0.34 -5.41
CA VAL A 2 -11.73 0.86 -4.13
C VAL A 2 -10.80 0.39 -3.01
N THR A 3 -10.43 1.28 -2.10
CA THR A 3 -9.67 0.96 -0.90
C THR A 3 -10.22 1.74 0.29
N ALA A 4 -10.07 1.17 1.48
CA ALA A 4 -10.31 1.83 2.75
C ALA A 4 -9.19 1.35 3.68
N ASP A 5 -8.01 1.98 3.53
CA ASP A 5 -6.77 1.83 4.31
C ASP A 5 -5.57 1.18 3.60
N CYS A 6 -5.75 0.34 2.58
CA CYS A 6 -4.62 -0.23 1.83
C CYS A 6 -4.01 0.78 0.84
N LEU A 7 -2.78 0.54 0.36
CA LEU A 7 -2.12 1.38 -0.64
C LEU A 7 -2.82 1.30 -2.01
N PRO A 8 -3.34 2.42 -2.54
CA PRO A 8 -3.70 2.53 -3.94
C PRO A 8 -2.50 2.98 -4.77
N LEU A 9 -2.06 2.12 -5.69
CA LEU A 9 -1.02 2.49 -6.65
C LEU A 9 -1.67 2.65 -8.02
N LEU A 10 -1.33 3.74 -8.69
CA LEU A 10 -1.52 3.92 -10.13
C LEU A 10 -0.14 3.89 -10.76
N ILE A 11 0.08 2.95 -11.67
CA ILE A 11 1.34 2.79 -12.40
C ILE A 11 1.04 3.07 -13.86
N ALA A 12 1.86 3.91 -14.50
CA ALA A 12 1.74 4.21 -15.92
C ALA A 12 3.11 4.21 -16.59
N SER A 13 3.14 3.85 -17.87
CA SER A 13 4.28 4.18 -18.73
C SER A 13 4.29 5.69 -19.02
N ARG A 14 5.48 6.28 -19.14
CA ARG A 14 5.66 7.72 -19.38
C ARG A 14 5.05 8.19 -20.69
N ASP A 15 4.96 7.30 -21.66
CA ASP A 15 4.29 7.52 -22.96
C ASP A 15 2.75 7.39 -22.88
N GLY A 16 2.19 7.05 -21.73
CA GLY A 16 0.75 6.91 -21.49
C GLY A 16 0.09 5.69 -22.13
N ARG A 17 0.83 4.79 -22.79
CA ARG A 17 0.28 3.64 -23.51
C ARG A 17 -0.15 2.48 -22.61
N TYR A 18 0.35 2.41 -21.39
CA TYR A 18 0.02 1.34 -20.45
C TYR A 18 -0.26 1.92 -19.08
N VAL A 19 -1.36 1.49 -18.49
CA VAL A 19 -1.77 1.89 -17.14
C VAL A 19 -2.21 0.67 -16.34
N CYS A 20 -1.94 0.72 -15.04
CA CYS A 20 -2.33 -0.30 -14.08
C CYS A 20 -2.79 0.36 -12.78
N SER A 21 -3.86 -0.16 -12.19
CA SER A 21 -4.31 0.24 -10.85
C SER A 21 -4.19 -0.96 -9.93
N VAL A 22 -3.48 -0.79 -8.81
CA VAL A 22 -3.13 -1.87 -7.89
C VAL A 22 -3.65 -1.57 -6.49
N HIS A 23 -4.40 -2.53 -5.94
CA HIS A 23 -4.80 -2.55 -4.53
C HIS A 23 -3.78 -3.33 -3.72
N ALA A 24 -2.90 -2.63 -3.02
CA ALA A 24 -1.83 -3.24 -2.23
C ALA A 24 -2.08 -3.10 -0.72
N GLY A 25 -2.87 -4.02 -0.19
CA GLY A 25 -2.89 -4.30 1.26
C GLY A 25 -1.70 -5.15 1.67
N TRP A 26 -1.52 -5.38 2.97
CA TRP A 26 -0.41 -6.20 3.48
C TRP A 26 -0.34 -7.60 2.84
N GLN A 27 -1.50 -8.23 2.59
CA GLN A 27 -1.59 -9.52 1.90
C GLN A 27 -1.11 -9.42 0.45
N GLY A 28 -1.53 -8.38 -0.26
CA GLY A 28 -1.09 -8.17 -1.64
C GLY A 28 0.41 -7.92 -1.72
N LEU A 29 0.94 -7.09 -0.82
CA LEU A 29 2.36 -6.77 -0.77
C LEU A 29 3.21 -8.01 -0.51
N VAL A 30 2.85 -8.82 0.50
CA VAL A 30 3.61 -10.04 0.82
C VAL A 30 3.42 -11.15 -0.21
N SER A 31 2.30 -11.19 -0.92
CA SER A 31 2.08 -12.12 -2.04
C SER A 31 2.61 -11.61 -3.40
N GLY A 32 3.32 -10.47 -3.43
CA GLY A 32 4.01 -9.99 -4.63
C GLY A 32 3.12 -9.27 -5.65
N ILE A 33 2.00 -8.67 -5.26
CA ILE A 33 1.10 -7.97 -6.20
C ILE A 33 1.82 -6.85 -6.96
N VAL A 34 2.74 -6.15 -6.31
CA VAL A 34 3.53 -5.06 -6.91
C VAL A 34 4.56 -5.64 -7.88
N ASP A 35 5.30 -6.68 -7.47
CA ASP A 35 6.27 -7.38 -8.33
C ASP A 35 5.59 -7.89 -9.62
N ASN A 36 4.43 -8.53 -9.48
CA ASN A 36 3.63 -9.02 -10.61
C ASN A 36 3.17 -7.89 -11.53
N SER A 37 2.77 -6.75 -10.96
CA SER A 37 2.33 -5.59 -11.73
C SER A 37 3.49 -4.99 -12.53
N LEU A 38 4.67 -4.86 -11.94
CA LEU A 38 5.89 -4.40 -12.63
C LEU A 38 6.31 -5.38 -13.74
N ALA A 39 6.17 -6.69 -13.51
CA ALA A 39 6.43 -7.70 -14.53
C ALA A 39 5.51 -7.56 -15.74
N CYS A 40 4.24 -7.20 -15.55
CA CYS A 40 3.32 -6.93 -16.67
C CYS A 40 3.80 -5.79 -17.57
N PHE A 41 4.35 -4.70 -17.01
CA PHE A 41 4.93 -3.61 -17.82
C PHE A 41 6.15 -4.09 -18.61
N ARG A 42 7.04 -4.87 -17.98
CA ARG A 42 8.22 -5.43 -18.65
C ARG A 42 7.83 -6.36 -19.80
N GLN A 43 6.78 -7.17 -19.64
CA GLN A 43 6.25 -8.01 -20.72
C GLN A 43 5.71 -7.20 -21.90
N GLN A 44 5.28 -5.96 -21.66
CA GLN A 44 4.88 -5.01 -22.71
C GLN A 44 6.07 -4.20 -23.28
N GLY A 45 7.30 -4.51 -22.88
CA GLY A 45 8.50 -3.80 -23.32
C GLY A 45 8.73 -2.45 -22.66
N VAL A 46 8.03 -2.14 -21.56
CA VAL A 46 8.21 -0.89 -20.81
C VAL A 46 9.30 -1.09 -19.76
N ALA A 47 10.37 -0.29 -19.83
CA ALA A 47 11.43 -0.30 -18.83
C ALA A 47 10.98 0.36 -17.52
N LEU A 48 11.55 -0.06 -16.38
CA LEU A 48 11.20 0.50 -15.07
C LEU A 48 11.49 2.00 -14.96
N ALA A 49 12.51 2.50 -15.65
CA ALA A 49 12.85 3.93 -15.72
C ALA A 49 11.76 4.77 -16.43
N ASP A 50 10.97 4.13 -17.28
CA ASP A 50 9.85 4.75 -17.99
C ASP A 50 8.53 4.63 -17.23
N LEU A 51 8.54 4.10 -16.01
CA LEU A 51 7.37 4.06 -15.16
C LEU A 51 7.24 5.33 -14.33
N VAL A 52 5.99 5.74 -14.15
CA VAL A 52 5.55 6.71 -13.14
C VAL A 52 4.54 6.01 -12.25
N ILE A 53 4.74 6.11 -10.93
CA ILE A 53 3.93 5.47 -9.90
C ILE A 53 3.38 6.54 -8.99
N ALA A 54 2.06 6.70 -8.95
CA ALA A 54 1.38 7.54 -7.98
C ALA A 54 0.78 6.66 -6.88
N VAL A 55 1.10 6.95 -5.62
CA VAL A 55 0.56 6.27 -4.45
C VAL A 55 -0.42 7.20 -3.74
N GLY A 56 -1.70 6.86 -3.77
CA GLY A 56 -2.74 7.66 -3.12
C GLY A 56 -2.81 7.44 -1.59
N PRO A 57 -3.84 7.99 -0.91
CA PRO A 57 -4.02 7.89 0.54
C PRO A 57 -4.19 6.45 1.05
N TYR A 58 -3.58 6.15 2.21
CA TYR A 58 -3.63 4.84 2.87
C TYR A 58 -3.49 5.01 4.39
N ILE A 59 -3.60 3.93 5.17
CA ILE A 59 -3.35 3.98 6.61
C ILE A 59 -1.86 4.01 6.91
N HIS A 60 -1.43 4.93 7.77
CA HIS A 60 -0.02 5.10 8.11
C HIS A 60 0.31 4.39 9.44
N PRO A 61 1.59 4.20 9.77
CA PRO A 61 2.02 3.66 11.07
C PRO A 61 1.48 4.42 12.27
N CYS A 62 1.11 5.69 12.15
CA CYS A 62 0.49 6.41 13.27
C CYS A 62 -0.86 5.81 13.73
N CYS A 63 -1.54 5.06 12.85
CA CYS A 63 -2.87 4.48 13.09
C CYS A 63 -2.95 2.98 12.77
N TYR A 64 -1.99 2.39 12.04
CA TYR A 64 -2.03 0.99 11.63
C TYR A 64 -1.47 0.05 12.71
N GLU A 65 -2.23 -0.10 13.77
CA GLU A 65 -1.93 -1.04 14.83
C GLU A 65 -2.23 -2.48 14.41
N VAL A 66 -1.30 -3.39 14.72
CA VAL A 66 -1.42 -4.83 14.50
C VAL A 66 -1.07 -5.61 15.77
N SER A 67 -1.61 -6.82 15.89
CA SER A 67 -1.35 -7.69 17.04
C SER A 67 0.08 -8.24 17.02
N ALA A 68 0.55 -8.71 18.17
CA ALA A 68 1.88 -9.35 18.30
C ALA A 68 2.08 -10.52 17.32
N GLY A 69 1.05 -11.32 17.05
CA GLY A 69 1.11 -12.47 16.13
C GLY A 69 1.13 -12.10 14.64
N PHE A 70 0.89 -10.82 14.28
CA PHE A 70 0.82 -10.40 12.89
C PHE A 70 2.16 -10.51 12.16
N TYR A 71 3.28 -10.31 12.87
CA TYR A 71 4.60 -10.50 12.29
C TYR A 71 4.82 -11.95 11.85
N GLN A 72 4.49 -12.91 12.71
CA GLN A 72 4.60 -14.34 12.36
C GLN A 72 3.70 -14.68 11.18
N GLN A 73 2.46 -14.17 11.17
CA GLN A 73 1.54 -14.37 10.06
C GLN A 73 2.11 -13.90 8.71
N LEU A 74 2.89 -12.80 8.69
CA LEU A 74 3.57 -12.31 7.49
C LEU A 74 4.78 -13.18 7.11
N LEU A 75 5.51 -13.72 8.08
CA LEU A 75 6.63 -14.63 7.81
C LEU A 75 6.17 -15.94 7.17
N ASP A 76 4.96 -16.42 7.50
CA ASP A 76 4.40 -17.65 6.95
C ASP A 76 3.90 -17.50 5.50
N GLN A 77 4.01 -16.31 4.91
CA GLN A 77 3.61 -16.04 3.53
C GLN A 77 4.79 -16.24 2.55
N PRO A 78 4.53 -16.43 1.26
CA PRO A 78 5.60 -16.60 0.25
C PRO A 78 6.64 -15.48 0.23
N GLY A 79 6.27 -14.24 0.57
CA GLY A 79 7.18 -13.09 0.68
C GLY A 79 7.76 -12.86 2.09
N GLY A 80 7.69 -13.84 2.99
CA GLY A 80 8.13 -13.74 4.38
C GLY A 80 9.59 -13.34 4.55
N ASP A 81 10.48 -13.79 3.67
CA ASP A 81 11.91 -13.43 3.70
C ASP A 81 12.15 -11.93 3.55
N ARG A 82 11.34 -11.25 2.73
CA ARG A 82 11.37 -9.78 2.61
C ARG A 82 10.92 -9.13 3.91
N VAL A 83 9.90 -9.69 4.56
CA VAL A 83 9.41 -9.18 5.84
C VAL A 83 10.46 -9.33 6.94
N ALA A 84 11.15 -10.47 7.00
CA ALA A 84 12.24 -10.70 7.93
C ALA A 84 13.39 -9.70 7.73
N ARG A 85 13.85 -9.54 6.48
CA ARG A 85 14.95 -8.61 6.13
C ARG A 85 14.66 -7.16 6.52
N HIS A 86 13.41 -6.71 6.39
CA HIS A 86 13.03 -5.31 6.63
C HIS A 86 12.29 -5.09 7.95
N ARG A 87 12.30 -6.06 8.88
CA ARG A 87 11.53 -6.04 10.14
C ARG A 87 11.58 -4.70 10.89
N GLN A 88 12.76 -4.11 11.04
CA GLN A 88 12.93 -2.84 11.77
C GLN A 88 12.28 -1.64 11.07
N ARG A 89 12.17 -1.66 9.74
CA ARG A 89 11.50 -0.61 8.96
C ARG A 89 9.99 -0.82 8.91
N LEU A 90 9.56 -2.08 8.85
CA LEU A 90 8.16 -2.47 8.68
C LEU A 90 7.32 -2.33 9.95
N PHE A 91 7.95 -2.40 11.12
CA PHE A 91 7.27 -2.46 12.40
C PHE A 91 7.88 -1.50 13.40
N HIS A 92 7.04 -0.57 13.84
CA HIS A 92 7.40 0.42 14.85
C HIS A 92 6.81 0.03 16.20
N SER A 93 7.55 0.31 17.27
CA SER A 93 7.03 0.30 18.64
C SER A 93 6.69 1.73 19.03
N ARG A 94 5.53 1.97 19.64
CA ARG A 94 5.22 3.28 20.24
C ARG A 94 5.48 3.22 21.73
N SER A 95 6.45 4.01 22.19
CA SER A 95 6.68 4.30 23.60
C SER A 95 6.00 5.63 23.94
N GLY A 96 4.91 5.60 24.70
CA GLY A 96 4.30 6.82 25.25
C GLY A 96 2.77 6.89 25.17
N PRO A 97 2.14 7.72 26.01
CA PRO A 97 0.69 7.91 26.00
C PRO A 97 0.21 8.44 24.65
N VAL A 98 -0.95 7.94 24.22
CA VAL A 98 -1.59 8.33 22.96
C VAL A 98 -2.03 9.79 23.11
N SER A 99 -1.26 10.72 22.56
CA SER A 99 -1.45 12.17 22.74
C SER A 99 -2.68 12.75 22.03
N ASP A 100 -3.40 11.94 21.26
CA ASP A 100 -4.56 12.36 20.47
C ASP A 100 -5.65 11.30 20.55
N PRO A 101 -6.83 11.59 21.14
CA PRO A 101 -7.93 10.62 21.25
C PRO A 101 -8.51 10.19 19.89
N LEU A 102 -8.17 10.89 18.79
CA LEU A 102 -8.51 10.48 17.43
C LEU A 102 -7.49 9.52 16.81
N LYS A 103 -6.31 9.34 17.41
CA LYS A 103 -5.33 8.33 16.97
C LYS A 103 -5.63 6.98 17.59
N ALA A 104 -5.38 5.91 16.84
CA ALA A 104 -5.52 4.56 17.36
C ALA A 104 -4.64 4.38 18.60
N ALA A 105 -5.26 4.12 19.74
CA ALA A 105 -4.59 3.77 20.97
C ALA A 105 -4.16 2.31 20.95
N ALA A 106 -2.99 2.02 21.53
CA ALA A 106 -2.52 0.65 21.69
C ALA A 106 -3.58 -0.17 22.44
N ARG A 107 -4.13 -1.20 21.81
CA ARG A 107 -5.11 -2.16 22.36
C ARG A 107 -4.47 -3.29 23.17
N GLY A 108 -3.13 -3.33 23.25
CA GLY A 108 -2.34 -4.34 23.95
C GLY A 108 -0.90 -3.85 24.18
N SER A 109 -0.23 -4.37 25.22
CA SER A 109 1.13 -3.96 25.60
C SER A 109 2.20 -4.31 24.56
N ASP A 110 1.93 -5.34 23.74
CA ASP A 110 2.90 -5.92 22.81
C ASP A 110 2.53 -5.65 21.34
N ASN A 111 1.60 -4.73 21.10
CA ASN A 111 1.15 -4.39 19.75
C ASN A 111 2.23 -3.61 19.00
N LEU A 112 2.22 -3.76 17.67
CA LEU A 112 3.16 -3.11 16.76
C LEU A 112 2.39 -2.18 15.81
N TRP A 113 3.10 -1.23 15.22
CA TRP A 113 2.56 -0.34 14.21
C TRP A 113 3.19 -0.64 12.86
N PHE A 114 2.36 -1.09 11.92
CA PHE A 114 2.80 -1.60 10.64
C PHE A 114 2.93 -0.50 9.59
N ASP A 115 3.99 -0.55 8.81
CA ASP A 115 4.31 0.45 7.80
C ASP A 115 4.17 -0.10 6.38
N LEU A 116 3.01 0.14 5.78
CA LEU A 116 2.74 -0.20 4.38
C LEU A 116 3.70 0.51 3.42
N ARG A 117 4.09 1.75 3.72
CA ARG A 117 5.01 2.51 2.85
C ARG A 117 6.40 1.92 2.88
N ALA A 118 6.93 1.64 4.07
CA ALA A 118 8.22 0.97 4.19
C ALA A 118 8.22 -0.37 3.44
N PHE A 119 7.09 -1.09 3.43
CA PHE A 119 6.96 -2.34 2.69
C PHE A 119 6.98 -2.13 1.18
N ALA A 120 6.20 -1.19 0.66
CA ALA A 120 6.20 -0.86 -0.76
C ALA A 120 7.55 -0.31 -1.22
N GLU A 121 8.21 0.54 -0.43
CA GLU A 121 9.55 1.05 -0.71
C GLU A 121 10.59 -0.07 -0.78
N ALA A 122 10.51 -1.07 0.11
CA ALA A 122 11.37 -2.26 0.03
C ALA A 122 11.13 -3.04 -1.27
N ILE A 123 9.86 -3.17 -1.70
CA ILE A 123 9.52 -3.79 -2.98
C ILE A 123 10.11 -3.02 -4.15
N PHE A 124 9.89 -1.70 -4.20
CA PHE A 124 10.42 -0.84 -5.26
C PHE A 124 11.96 -0.89 -5.32
N ALA A 125 12.63 -0.80 -4.17
CA ALA A 125 14.09 -0.82 -4.12
C ALA A 125 14.66 -2.15 -4.63
N GLU A 126 14.11 -3.29 -4.20
CA GLU A 126 14.56 -4.61 -4.68
C GLU A 126 14.22 -4.87 -6.14
N ALA A 127 13.14 -4.29 -6.65
CA ALA A 127 12.78 -4.35 -8.07
C ALA A 127 13.62 -3.41 -8.95
N GLY A 128 14.35 -2.45 -8.35
CA GLY A 128 15.12 -1.44 -9.09
C GLY A 128 14.28 -0.27 -9.61
N VAL A 129 13.11 -0.01 -9.02
CA VAL A 129 12.31 1.20 -9.31
C VAL A 129 12.97 2.40 -8.65
N ALA A 130 13.29 3.43 -9.44
CA ALA A 130 13.89 4.65 -8.92
C ALA A 130 12.92 5.38 -7.98
N PRO A 131 13.37 5.89 -6.80
CA PRO A 131 12.51 6.66 -5.91
C PRO A 131 11.85 7.87 -6.59
N ALA A 132 12.55 8.49 -7.56
CA ALA A 132 12.03 9.61 -8.36
C ALA A 132 10.86 9.23 -9.28
N SER A 133 10.65 7.93 -9.54
CA SER A 133 9.49 7.43 -10.29
C SER A 133 8.25 7.29 -9.40
N VAL A 134 8.36 7.47 -8.08
CA VAL A 134 7.28 7.22 -7.12
C VAL A 134 6.86 8.51 -6.43
N GLU A 135 5.62 8.94 -6.67
CA GLU A 135 5.01 10.08 -6.01
C GLU A 135 4.03 9.63 -4.93
N TRP A 136 4.22 10.13 -3.71
CA TRP A 136 3.37 9.82 -2.56
C TRP A 136 2.39 10.97 -2.32
N LEU A 137 1.12 10.78 -2.71
CA LEU A 137 0.08 11.80 -2.72
C LEU A 137 -0.82 11.77 -1.48
N GLY A 138 -0.55 10.86 -0.55
CA GLY A 138 -1.48 10.45 0.50
C GLY A 138 -1.25 11.05 1.88
N SER A 139 -2.35 11.42 2.55
CA SER A 139 -2.41 11.53 4.00
C SER A 139 -2.88 10.21 4.62
N CYS A 140 -2.68 10.05 5.93
CA CYS A 140 -3.24 8.89 6.62
C CYS A 140 -4.77 8.91 6.53
N THR A 141 -5.38 7.90 5.91
CA THR A 141 -6.83 7.76 5.73
C THR A 141 -7.59 7.82 7.05
N TYR A 142 -6.98 7.26 8.10
CA TYR A 142 -7.55 7.27 9.44
C TYR A 142 -7.51 8.67 10.08
N CYS A 143 -6.34 9.35 10.05
CA CYS A 143 -6.21 10.70 10.62
C CYS A 143 -7.05 11.75 9.89
N THR A 144 -7.30 11.56 8.60
CA THR A 144 -7.98 12.53 7.73
C THR A 144 -9.40 12.11 7.38
N ARG A 145 -10.04 11.30 8.24
CA ARG A 145 -11.35 10.68 8.00
C ARG A 145 -12.45 11.65 7.56
N SER A 146 -12.45 12.88 8.07
CA SER A 146 -13.41 13.94 7.69
C SER A 146 -13.26 14.41 6.23
N ARG A 147 -12.07 14.24 5.63
CA ARG A 147 -11.75 14.65 4.26
C ARG A 147 -12.11 13.57 3.22
N TRP A 148 -12.30 12.32 3.66
CA TRP A 148 -12.59 11.18 2.79
C TRP A 148 -13.98 10.58 3.03
N ALA A 149 -14.68 10.98 4.09
CA ALA A 149 -16.07 10.62 4.29
C ALA A 149 -16.98 11.44 3.35
N PRO A 150 -17.97 10.82 2.69
CA PRO A 150 -19.03 11.58 2.03
C PRO A 150 -19.71 12.47 3.08
N THR A 151 -19.99 13.73 2.74
CA THR A 151 -20.77 14.63 3.60
C THR A 151 -22.08 13.96 4.01
N GLY A 152 -22.30 13.76 5.32
CA GLY A 152 -23.50 13.12 5.87
C GLY A 152 -23.40 11.62 6.18
N ALA A 153 -22.26 10.96 5.91
CA ALA A 153 -22.07 9.57 6.33
C ALA A 153 -21.74 9.49 7.83
N GLY A 154 -22.70 9.01 8.63
CA GLY A 154 -22.47 8.63 10.04
C GLY A 154 -21.41 7.51 10.20
N PRO A 155 -21.17 7.01 11.41
CA PRO A 155 -20.06 6.10 11.73
C PRO A 155 -20.29 4.67 11.19
N ILE A 156 -20.33 4.48 9.88
CA ILE A 156 -20.69 3.21 9.22
C ILE A 156 -19.45 2.46 8.68
N PHE A 157 -18.26 3.08 8.62
CA PHE A 157 -17.03 2.38 8.24
C PHE A 157 -16.44 1.57 9.40
N ARG A 158 -17.09 0.46 9.77
CA ARG A 158 -16.47 -0.67 10.46
C ARG A 158 -16.09 -1.73 9.42
N ARG A 159 -14.80 -2.09 9.41
CA ARG A 159 -14.14 -3.23 8.73
C ARG A 159 -15.03 -3.98 7.72
N ARG A 160 -14.87 -3.73 6.42
CA ARG A 160 -15.27 -4.70 5.40
C ARG A 160 -14.02 -5.37 4.82
N ARG A 161 -14.14 -6.69 4.65
CA ARG A 161 -13.08 -7.60 4.18
C ARG A 161 -12.55 -7.11 2.83
N ALA A 162 -11.24 -7.11 2.68
CA ALA A 162 -10.56 -6.85 1.42
C ALA A 162 -10.96 -7.93 0.39
N PHE A 163 -11.51 -7.51 -0.74
CA PHE A 163 -11.63 -8.35 -1.92
C PHE A 163 -10.42 -8.04 -2.82
N SER A 164 -9.63 -9.07 -3.11
CA SER A 164 -8.52 -8.99 -4.06
C SER A 164 -9.09 -9.06 -5.48
N ILE A 165 -8.87 -8.00 -6.27
CA ILE A 165 -9.10 -8.01 -7.71
C ILE A 165 -7.71 -8.16 -8.34
N ARG A 166 -7.52 -9.23 -9.15
CA ARG A 166 -6.28 -9.43 -9.92
C ARG A 166 -6.10 -8.22 -10.85
N GLY A 167 -4.99 -7.51 -10.73
CA GLY A 167 -4.66 -6.42 -11.64
C GLY A 167 -4.52 -6.96 -13.06
N SER A 168 -5.26 -6.41 -14.01
CA SER A 168 -4.95 -6.57 -15.44
C SER A 168 -4.39 -5.24 -15.95
N CYS A 169 -3.37 -5.31 -16.79
CA CYS A 169 -2.97 -4.17 -17.60
C CYS A 169 -4.00 -4.00 -18.72
N ALA A 170 -4.58 -2.81 -18.83
CA ALA A 170 -5.41 -2.43 -19.96
C ALA A 170 -4.59 -1.53 -20.91
N LYS A 171 -4.65 -1.80 -22.22
CA LYS A 171 -4.27 -0.81 -23.22
C LYS A 171 -5.39 0.25 -23.26
N PRO A 172 -5.09 1.56 -23.21
CA PRO A 172 -6.07 2.57 -23.53
C PRO A 172 -6.49 2.38 -24.99
N GLU A 173 -7.80 2.43 -25.26
CA GLU A 173 -8.31 2.39 -26.62
C GLU A 173 -7.74 3.59 -27.39
N ALA A 174 -7.03 3.32 -28.48
CA ALA A 174 -6.53 4.35 -29.37
C ALA A 174 -7.73 5.03 -30.02
N GLY A 175 -8.05 6.25 -29.57
CA GLY A 175 -9.06 7.09 -30.20
C GLY A 175 -8.64 7.37 -31.64
N SER A 176 -9.43 6.88 -32.60
CA SER A 176 -9.28 7.23 -34.01
C SER A 176 -9.50 8.72 -34.20
N ARG A 177 -8.48 9.43 -34.69
CA ARG A 177 -8.63 10.66 -35.48
C ARG A 177 -7.69 10.59 -36.65
#